data_AF-I3S5R7-F1
#
_entry.id   AF-I3S5R7-F1
#
_cell.length_a   1.000
_cell.length_b   1.000
_cell.length_c   1.000
_cell.angle_alpha   90.00
_cell.angle_beta   90.00
_cell.angle_gamma   90.00
#
_symmetry.space_group_name_H-M   'P 1'
#
loop_
_entity.id
_entity.type
_entity.pdbx_description
1 polymer ?
#
loop_
_entity_poly.entity_id
_entity_poly.type
_entity_poly.pdbx_seq_one_letter_code
_entity_poly.pdbx_strand_id
1 'polypeptide(L)'
;MLDDLRRKDPELYKRNGILPMLKRNSNVKLAPQRWQENAADGSFDIVFAFEEKVFDMVIEDLHNRDHVLLKTVLVINLEVKDNHEEAAVGARLTLDLCQEIEAAESWEESIDDIIGGFEKQHRRKLLYSISFY
;
A
#
# COMPACT_ATOMS: atom_id res chain seq x y z
N MET A 1 -0.22 17.89 -13.87
CA MET A 1 1.03 17.78 -13.08
C MET A 1 2.26 17.57 -13.96
N LEU A 2 2.29 16.53 -14.81
CA LEU A 2 3.45 16.25 -15.67
C LEU A 2 3.86 17.44 -16.55
N ASP A 3 2.92 18.01 -17.31
CA ASP A 3 3.21 19.15 -18.19
C ASP A 3 3.56 20.44 -17.42
N ASP A 4 2.97 20.62 -16.24
CA ASP A 4 3.25 21.78 -15.39
C ASP A 4 4.69 21.77 -14.88
N LEU A 5 5.15 20.64 -14.34
CA LEU A 5 6.53 20.50 -13.88
C LEU A 5 7.52 20.56 -15.06
N ARG A 6 7.17 19.96 -16.20
CA ARG A 6 7.98 20.03 -17.42
C ARG A 6 8.15 21.47 -17.93
N ARG A 7 7.13 22.32 -17.78
CA ARG A 7 7.21 23.76 -18.13
C ARG A 7 8.02 24.56 -17.13
N LYS A 8 7.98 24.20 -15.85
CA LYS A 8 8.70 24.90 -14.76
C LYS A 8 10.21 24.70 -14.82
N ASP A 9 10.68 23.45 -14.79
CA ASP A 9 12.11 23.12 -14.88
C ASP A 9 12.32 21.66 -15.31
N PRO A 10 12.40 21.38 -16.62
CA PRO A 10 12.48 20.01 -17.11
C PRO A 10 13.76 19.28 -16.70
N GLU A 11 14.89 19.98 -16.55
CA GLU A 11 16.17 19.36 -16.20
C GLU A 11 16.21 18.95 -14.72
N LEU A 12 15.73 19.82 -13.82
CA LEU A 12 15.61 19.50 -12.40
C LEU A 12 14.72 18.27 -12.17
N TYR A 13 13.51 18.27 -12.75
CA TYR A 13 12.52 17.21 -12.52
C TYR A 13 12.82 15.91 -13.29
N LYS A 14 13.69 15.96 -14.29
CA LYS A 14 14.27 14.76 -14.90
C LYS A 14 15.37 14.18 -14.01
N ARG A 15 16.26 15.03 -13.48
CA ARG A 15 17.39 14.61 -12.63
C ARG A 15 16.96 13.98 -11.30
N ASN A 16 15.90 14.48 -10.67
CA ASN A 16 15.38 13.91 -9.42
C ASN A 16 14.36 12.76 -9.62
N GLY A 17 14.13 12.35 -10.88
CA GLY A 17 13.27 11.22 -11.21
C GLY A 17 11.76 11.48 -11.18
N ILE A 18 11.30 12.71 -10.89
CA ILE A 18 9.86 13.01 -10.79
C ILE A 18 9.16 12.90 -12.16
N LEU A 19 9.74 13.41 -13.25
CA LEU A 19 9.09 13.29 -14.57
C LEU A 19 8.97 11.82 -15.03
N PRO A 20 10.02 10.98 -14.95
CA PRO A 20 9.88 9.54 -15.17
C PRO A 20 8.81 8.88 -14.30
N MET A 21 8.77 9.21 -13.00
CA MET A 21 7.78 8.67 -12.07
C MET A 21 6.35 9.05 -12.46
N LEU A 22 6.10 10.32 -12.79
CA LEU A 22 4.78 10.78 -13.22
C LEU A 22 4.33 10.13 -14.54
N LYS A 23 5.26 9.94 -15.49
CA LYS A 23 4.99 9.22 -16.74
C LYS A 23 4.65 7.74 -16.48
N ARG A 24 5.34 7.09 -15.55
CA ARG A 24 5.01 5.72 -15.12
C ARG A 24 3.60 5.67 -14.53
N ASN A 25 3.27 6.59 -13.62
CA ASN A 25 1.98 6.61 -12.93
C ASN A 25 0.80 6.82 -13.92
N SER A 26 0.96 7.69 -14.92
CA SER A 26 -0.08 7.94 -15.93
C SER A 26 -0.37 6.73 -16.82
N ASN A 27 0.58 5.80 -16.94
CA ASN A 27 0.36 4.55 -17.66
C ASN A 27 -0.41 3.51 -16.82
N VAL A 28 -0.51 3.71 -15.51
CA VAL A 28 -1.22 2.81 -14.58
C VAL A 28 -2.64 3.30 -14.33
N LYS A 29 -2.83 4.59 -14.06
CA LYS A 29 -4.16 5.19 -13.82
C LYS A 29 -4.22 6.68 -14.15
N LEU A 30 -5.45 7.19 -14.28
CA LEU A 30 -5.71 8.59 -14.69
C LEU A 30 -5.23 9.62 -13.66
N ALA A 31 -5.44 9.37 -12.38
CA ALA A 31 -5.15 10.29 -11.29
C ALA A 31 -4.87 9.56 -9.97
N PRO A 32 -4.16 10.17 -9.01
CA PRO A 32 -4.16 9.70 -7.63
C PRO A 32 -5.58 9.71 -7.06
N GLN A 33 -5.86 8.80 -6.12
CA GLN A 33 -7.14 8.66 -5.44
C GLN A 33 -6.91 8.74 -3.93
N ARG A 34 -7.90 9.24 -3.19
CA ARG A 34 -7.88 9.28 -1.73
C ARG A 34 -8.60 8.06 -1.18
N TRP A 35 -8.01 7.46 -0.14
CA TRP A 35 -8.59 6.28 0.52
C TRP A 35 -10.01 6.54 1.04
N GLN A 36 -10.23 7.69 1.68
CA GLN A 36 -11.50 8.08 2.29
C GLN A 36 -12.63 8.28 1.26
N GLU A 37 -12.29 8.39 -0.02
CA GLU A 37 -13.22 8.61 -1.13
C GLU A 37 -13.40 7.33 -1.99
N ASN A 38 -12.90 6.17 -1.52
CA ASN A 38 -12.86 4.92 -2.28
C ASN A 38 -14.14 4.06 -2.22
N ALA A 39 -15.24 4.56 -1.66
CA ALA A 39 -16.46 3.75 -1.48
C ALA A 39 -16.98 3.12 -2.79
N ALA A 40 -16.75 3.78 -3.92
CA ALA A 40 -17.13 3.27 -5.24
C ALA A 40 -16.23 2.12 -5.75
N ASP A 41 -15.03 1.94 -5.18
CA ASP A 41 -14.06 0.90 -5.56
C ASP A 41 -14.40 -0.46 -4.92
N GLY A 42 -15.35 -0.51 -3.98
CA GLY A 42 -15.79 -1.72 -3.29
C GLY A 42 -14.98 -2.04 -2.03
N SER A 43 -15.07 -3.30 -1.58
CA SER A 43 -14.30 -3.81 -0.43
C SER A 43 -13.03 -4.52 -0.90
N PHE A 44 -11.99 -4.45 -0.07
CA PHE A 44 -10.72 -5.14 -0.27
C PHE A 44 -10.56 -6.24 0.78
N ASP A 45 -9.93 -7.35 0.42
CA ASP A 45 -9.59 -8.40 1.39
C ASP A 45 -8.34 -8.01 2.20
N ILE A 46 -7.38 -7.35 1.55
CA ILE A 46 -6.11 -6.91 2.13
C ILE A 46 -5.78 -5.48 1.69
N VAL A 47 -5.30 -4.66 2.62
CA VAL A 47 -4.86 -3.28 2.41
C VAL A 47 -3.43 -3.11 2.93
N PHE A 48 -2.54 -2.62 2.08
CA PHE A 48 -1.17 -2.30 2.47
C PHE A 48 -0.98 -0.79 2.68
N ALA A 49 -0.38 -0.45 3.81
CA ALA A 49 0.19 0.85 4.12
C ALA A 49 1.73 0.77 4.12
N PHE A 50 2.38 1.89 3.82
CA PHE A 50 3.84 1.97 3.68
C PHE A 50 4.52 2.91 4.69
N GLU A 51 3.73 3.48 5.60
CA GLU A 51 4.13 4.36 6.70
C GLU A 51 3.10 4.20 7.81
N GLU A 52 3.55 4.09 9.06
CA GLU A 52 2.68 3.88 10.24
C GLU A 52 1.55 4.93 10.33
N LYS A 53 1.83 6.19 10.00
CA LYS A 53 0.82 7.25 9.97
C LYS A 53 -0.31 6.97 8.96
N VAL A 54 0.02 6.42 7.79
CA VAL A 54 -0.97 6.06 6.77
C VAL A 54 -1.77 4.85 7.22
N PHE A 55 -1.13 3.88 7.87
CA PHE A 55 -1.80 2.74 8.49
C PHE A 55 -2.85 3.22 9.50
N ASP A 56 -2.49 4.10 10.44
CA ASP A 56 -3.42 4.65 11.42
C ASP A 56 -4.59 5.38 10.76
N MET A 57 -4.34 6.17 9.72
CA MET A 57 -5.38 6.87 8.96
C MET A 57 -6.35 5.92 8.26
N VAL A 58 -5.87 4.76 7.76
CA VAL A 58 -6.73 3.74 7.14
C VAL A 58 -7.60 3.06 8.19
N ILE A 59 -7.02 2.68 9.34
CA ILE A 59 -7.74 2.05 10.44
C ILE A 59 -8.81 2.99 11.01
N GLU A 60 -8.46 4.25 11.27
CA GLU A 60 -9.39 5.26 11.77
C GLU A 60 -10.57 5.44 10.81
N ASP A 61 -10.30 5.55 9.51
CA ASP A 61 -11.34 5.70 8.50
C ASP A 61 -12.25 4.47 8.41
N LEU A 62 -11.69 3.26 8.44
CA LEU A 62 -12.47 2.01 8.45
C LEU A 62 -13.36 1.89 9.70
N HIS A 63 -12.87 2.31 10.86
CA HIS A 63 -13.66 2.34 12.10
C HIS A 63 -14.79 3.39 12.09
N ASN A 64 -14.62 4.47 11.34
CA ASN A 64 -15.62 5.53 11.23
C ASN A 64 -16.70 5.26 10.16
N ARG A 65 -16.50 4.26 9.29
CA ARG A 65 -17.50 3.82 8.30
C ARG A 65 -18.56 2.93 8.96
N ASP A 66 -19.77 2.93 8.39
CA ASP A 66 -20.81 1.97 8.78
C ASP A 66 -20.42 0.56 8.32
N HIS A 67 -20.35 -0.39 9.25
CA HIS A 67 -19.97 -1.80 8.97
C HIS A 67 -21.15 -2.61 8.45
N VAL A 68 -21.62 -2.28 7.24
CA VAL A 68 -22.84 -2.87 6.67
C VAL A 68 -22.58 -4.28 6.14
N LEU A 69 -21.39 -4.54 5.61
CA LEU A 69 -21.06 -5.83 5.00
C LEU A 69 -20.63 -6.88 6.03
N LEU A 70 -20.10 -6.42 7.17
CA LEU A 70 -19.40 -7.23 8.18
C LEU A 70 -18.30 -8.10 7.57
N LYS A 71 -17.72 -7.64 6.46
CA LYS A 71 -16.65 -8.34 5.75
C LYS A 71 -15.32 -7.94 6.35
N THR A 72 -14.49 -8.92 6.70
CA THR A 72 -13.14 -8.70 7.22
C THR A 72 -12.24 -8.05 6.17
N VAL A 73 -11.36 -7.18 6.64
CA VAL A 73 -10.24 -6.64 5.86
C VAL A 73 -8.97 -6.67 6.71
N LEU A 74 -7.92 -7.25 6.14
CA LEU A 74 -6.59 -7.27 6.73
C LEU A 74 -5.84 -6.01 6.33
N VAL A 75 -5.42 -5.20 7.30
CA VAL A 75 -4.59 -4.02 7.04
C VAL A 75 -3.18 -4.31 7.53
N ILE A 76 -2.17 -4.11 6.68
CA ILE A 76 -0.77 -4.39 6.98
C ILE A 76 0.07 -3.14 6.70
N ASN A 77 0.93 -2.75 7.64
CA ASN A 77 1.98 -1.75 7.44
C ASN A 77 3.33 -2.41 7.19
N LEU A 78 3.96 -2.06 6.08
CA LEU A 78 5.37 -2.34 5.79
C LEU A 78 6.11 -1.00 5.67
N GLU A 79 6.94 -0.67 6.64
CA GLU A 79 7.65 0.62 6.68
C GLU A 79 8.63 0.75 5.49
N VAL A 80 8.38 1.72 4.61
CA VAL A 80 9.19 2.01 3.43
C VAL A 80 9.55 3.49 3.40
N LYS A 81 10.85 3.79 3.29
CA LYS A 81 11.30 5.19 3.21
C LYS A 81 10.85 5.81 1.89
N ASP A 82 10.44 7.08 1.94
CA ASP A 82 9.98 7.83 0.76
C ASP A 82 11.14 8.24 -0.18
N ASN A 83 11.64 7.25 -0.92
CA ASN A 83 12.58 7.43 -2.02
C ASN A 83 12.43 6.30 -3.05
N HIS A 84 12.96 6.51 -4.26
CA HIS A 84 12.77 5.59 -5.39
C HIS A 84 13.34 4.19 -5.16
N GLU A 85 14.47 4.07 -4.47
CA GLU A 85 15.16 2.79 -4.24
C GLU A 85 14.40 1.94 -3.22
N GLU A 86 14.06 2.52 -2.07
CA GLU A 86 13.28 1.84 -1.03
C GLU A 86 11.86 1.53 -1.52
N ALA A 87 11.23 2.39 -2.31
CA ALA A 87 9.93 2.10 -2.91
C ALA A 87 9.96 0.87 -3.84
N ALA A 88 11.04 0.70 -4.62
CA ALA A 88 11.19 -0.47 -5.48
C ALA A 88 11.45 -1.76 -4.69
N VAL A 89 12.20 -1.68 -3.57
CA VAL A 89 12.40 -2.80 -2.64
C VAL A 89 11.08 -3.15 -1.95
N GLY A 90 10.39 -2.17 -1.39
CA GLY A 90 9.10 -2.32 -0.73
C GLY A 90 8.06 -2.96 -1.64
N ALA A 91 7.96 -2.52 -2.90
CA ALA A 91 7.04 -3.11 -3.87
C ALA A 91 7.30 -4.60 -4.14
N ARG A 92 8.57 -5.03 -4.19
CA ARG A 92 8.91 -6.47 -4.34
C ARG A 92 8.55 -7.25 -3.09
N LEU A 93 8.89 -6.73 -1.92
CA LEU A 93 8.57 -7.33 -0.63
C LEU A 93 7.05 -7.50 -0.43
N THR A 94 6.26 -6.49 -0.80
CA THR A 94 4.80 -6.58 -0.77
C THR A 94 4.28 -7.64 -1.74
N LEU A 95 4.86 -7.75 -2.94
CA LEU A 95 4.46 -8.80 -3.87
C LEU A 95 4.75 -10.20 -3.31
N ASP A 96 5.93 -10.41 -2.72
CA ASP A 96 6.31 -11.68 -2.11
C ASP A 96 5.32 -12.04 -0.98
N LEU A 97 4.99 -11.08 -0.10
CA LEU A 97 4.02 -11.28 0.98
C LEU A 97 2.61 -11.56 0.46
N CYS A 98 2.16 -10.86 -0.59
CA CYS A 98 0.88 -11.16 -1.23
C CYS A 98 0.84 -12.60 -1.76
N GLN A 99 1.93 -13.08 -2.36
CA GLN A 99 2.02 -14.44 -2.87
C GLN A 99 2.01 -15.49 -1.75
N GLU A 100 2.67 -15.20 -0.62
CA GLU A 100 2.64 -16.06 0.57
C GLU A 100 1.23 -16.14 1.17
N ILE A 101 0.51 -15.01 1.24
CA ILE A 101 -0.87 -14.96 1.75
C ILE A 101 -1.83 -15.68 0.79
N GLU A 102 -1.74 -15.44 -0.51
CA GLU A 102 -2.58 -16.08 -1.54
C GLU A 102 -2.38 -17.61 -1.58
N ALA A 103 -1.19 -18.10 -1.23
CA ALA A 103 -0.88 -19.53 -1.19
C ALA A 103 -1.47 -20.24 0.04
N ALA A 104 -1.93 -19.51 1.06
CA ALA A 104 -2.55 -20.10 2.25
C ALA A 104 -4.01 -20.48 2.00
N GLU A 105 -4.45 -21.63 2.52
CA GLU A 105 -5.85 -22.06 2.39
C GLU A 105 -6.82 -21.14 3.16
N SER A 106 -6.39 -20.68 4.35
CA SER A 106 -7.04 -19.62 5.11
C SER A 106 -5.96 -18.70 5.67
N TRP A 107 -5.95 -17.46 5.17
CA TRP A 107 -5.04 -16.45 5.67
C TRP A 107 -5.44 -16.04 7.10
N GLU A 108 -6.72 -16.08 7.46
CA GLU A 108 -7.21 -15.71 8.80
C GLU A 108 -6.59 -16.58 9.89
N GLU A 109 -6.43 -17.87 9.63
CA GLU A 109 -5.83 -18.82 10.57
C GLU A 109 -4.29 -18.81 10.52
N SER A 110 -3.71 -18.34 9.41
CA SER A 110 -2.27 -18.47 9.14
C SER A 110 -1.50 -17.15 9.20
N ILE A 111 -2.18 -16.01 9.41
CA ILE A 111 -1.57 -14.69 9.25
C ILE A 111 -0.39 -14.47 10.21
N ASP A 112 -0.50 -14.91 11.46
CA ASP A 112 0.59 -14.79 12.45
C ASP A 112 1.85 -15.55 12.01
N ASP A 113 1.68 -16.76 11.46
CA ASP A 113 2.78 -17.58 10.99
C ASP A 113 3.41 -17.02 9.71
N ILE A 114 2.58 -16.53 8.77
CA ILE A 114 3.02 -15.86 7.54
C ILE A 114 3.84 -14.62 7.88
N ILE A 115 3.30 -13.72 8.71
CA ILE A 115 3.99 -12.52 9.16
C ILE A 115 5.27 -12.89 9.88
N GLY A 116 5.23 -13.84 10.83
CA GLY A 116 6.40 -14.28 11.57
C GLY A 116 7.49 -14.90 10.69
N GLY A 117 7.12 -15.62 9.62
CA GLY A 117 8.03 -16.15 8.60
C GLY A 117 8.66 -15.04 7.77
N PHE A 118 7.84 -14.14 7.26
CA PHE A 118 8.25 -12.99 6.47
C PHE A 118 9.22 -12.08 7.22
N GLU A 119 8.92 -11.73 8.48
CA GLU A 119 9.77 -10.88 9.30
C GLU A 119 11.17 -11.51 9.52
N LYS A 120 11.23 -12.83 9.73
CA LYS A 120 12.50 -13.57 9.88
C LYS A 120 13.30 -13.58 8.59
N GLN A 121 12.64 -13.83 7.46
CA GLN A 121 13.26 -13.91 6.14
C GLN A 121 13.83 -12.55 5.69
N HIS A 122 13.04 -11.49 5.82
CA HIS A 122 13.36 -10.18 5.25
C HIS A 122 13.94 -9.19 6.26
N ARG A 123 13.96 -9.54 7.56
CA ARG A 123 14.42 -8.67 8.68
C ARG A 123 13.70 -7.32 8.70
N ARG A 124 12.43 -7.31 8.34
CA ARG A 124 11.53 -6.16 8.40
C ARG A 124 10.44 -6.49 9.39
N LYS A 125 10.07 -5.51 10.23
CA LYS A 125 8.91 -5.66 11.10
C LYS A 125 7.67 -5.22 10.36
N LEU A 126 6.57 -5.94 10.56
CA LEU A 126 5.25 -5.59 10.05
C LEU A 126 4.34 -5.23 11.23
N LEU A 127 3.45 -4.29 11.01
CA LEU A 127 2.28 -4.09 11.87
C LEU A 127 1.07 -4.56 11.07
N TYR A 128 0.12 -5.21 11.72
CA TYR A 128 -1.13 -5.54 11.06
C TYR A 128 -2.31 -5.43 12.02
N SER A 129 -3.49 -5.23 11.47
CA SER A 129 -4.76 -5.19 12.19
C SER A 129 -5.88 -5.72 11.30
N ILE A 130 -6.93 -6.24 11.91
CA ILE A 130 -8.15 -6.67 11.22
C ILE A 130 -9.23 -5.61 11.47
N SER A 131 -9.86 -5.15 10.41
CA SER A 131 -11.02 -4.24 10.44
C SER A 131 -12.18 -4.84 9.66
N PHE A 132 -13.30 -4.10 9.57
CA PHE A 132 -14.52 -4.58 8.93
C PHE A 132 -15.10 -3.51 8.01
N TYR A 133 -15.69 -3.95 6.89
CA TYR A 133 -16.57 -3.16 6.02
C TYR A 133 -18.04 -3.31 6.40
#